data_AF-A0A7W0SJX4-F1
#
_entry.id   AF-A0A7W0SJX4-F1
#
_cell.length_a   1.000
_cell.length_b   1.000
_cell.length_c   1.000
_cell.angle_alpha   90.00
_cell.angle_beta   90.00
_cell.angle_gamma   90.00
#
_symmetry.space_group_name_H-M   'P 1'
#
loop_
_entity.id
_entity.type
_entity.pdbx_description
1 polymer ?
#
loop_
_entity_poly.entity_id
_entity_poly.type
_entity_poly.pdbx_seq_one_letter_code
_entity_poly.pdbx_strand_id
1 'polypeptide(L)'
;MKMRVIPTNVHGVVDYVTAPALAAAPGLFRLDGERASALPPRLAGAGAAVYSALTDYELGARRVIPMRVHLLLDALSGTALASAPWVFGSARRGARHWLPHAIAGAAEVALSLTTKTEPRAATRLERAAAAFRALPPAQRFAAMAVPIVLAGGLAYAGRRRLWQMLALAADAVEEGADLIEDAADFVEDAAEDLADAARERAEGNGDAGR
;
A
#
# COMPACT_ATOMS: atom_id res chain seq x y z
N MET A 1 37.03 -6.63 -6.34
CA MET A 1 35.78 -7.37 -6.64
C MET A 1 34.65 -6.38 -6.86
N LYS A 2 33.96 -6.43 -8.00
CA LYS A 2 32.90 -5.48 -8.37
C LYS A 2 31.56 -5.95 -7.77
N MET A 3 31.41 -5.82 -6.45
CA MET A 3 30.22 -6.26 -5.71
C MET A 3 29.13 -5.18 -5.74
N ARG A 4 28.63 -4.84 -6.93
CA ARG A 4 27.47 -3.95 -7.09
C ARG A 4 26.21 -4.79 -7.21
N VAL A 5 25.54 -5.01 -6.08
CA VAL A 5 24.42 -5.95 -5.94
C VAL A 5 23.06 -5.23 -5.89
N ILE A 6 23.01 -4.03 -5.32
CA ILE A 6 21.76 -3.30 -5.08
C ILE A 6 21.27 -2.72 -6.41
N PRO A 7 20.05 -3.06 -6.87
CA PRO A 7 19.51 -2.48 -8.09
C PRO A 7 19.06 -1.03 -7.87
N THR A 8 19.11 -0.22 -8.93
CA THR A 8 18.86 1.24 -8.90
C THR A 8 17.45 1.61 -8.44
N ASN A 9 16.45 0.76 -8.71
CA ASN A 9 15.10 0.98 -8.22
C ASN A 9 15.02 0.88 -6.68
N VAL A 10 15.77 -0.04 -6.07
CA VAL A 10 15.84 -0.18 -4.61
C VAL A 10 16.55 1.04 -4.02
N HIS A 11 17.67 1.45 -4.61
CA HIS A 11 18.36 2.68 -4.22
C HIS A 11 17.43 3.90 -4.27
N GLY A 12 16.69 4.06 -5.37
CA GLY A 12 15.72 5.14 -5.52
C GLY A 12 14.63 5.14 -4.45
N VAL A 13 14.11 3.97 -4.06
CA VAL A 13 13.16 3.88 -2.93
C VAL A 13 13.81 4.37 -1.64
N VAL A 14 15.06 3.96 -1.39
CA VAL A 14 15.81 4.39 -0.22
C VAL A 14 15.93 5.91 -0.21
N ASP A 15 16.33 6.55 -1.31
CA ASP A 15 16.43 8.01 -1.41
C ASP A 15 15.13 8.73 -1.07
N TYR A 16 14.02 8.28 -1.65
CA TYR A 16 12.72 8.94 -1.42
C TYR A 16 12.23 8.82 0.02
N VAL A 17 12.80 7.90 0.81
CA VAL A 17 12.55 7.80 2.25
C VAL A 17 13.60 8.55 3.05
N THR A 18 14.88 8.34 2.76
CA THR A 18 16.01 8.86 3.55
C THR A 18 16.23 10.35 3.34
N ALA A 19 16.11 10.85 2.11
CA ALA A 19 16.33 12.26 1.80
C ALA A 19 15.38 13.20 2.59
N PRO A 20 14.05 13.02 2.57
CA PRO A 20 13.16 13.84 3.39
C PRO A 20 13.32 13.56 4.89
N ALA A 21 13.57 12.32 5.30
CA ALA A 21 13.81 11.99 6.71
C ALA A 21 15.06 12.71 7.25
N LEU A 22 16.13 12.74 6.46
CA LEU A 22 17.39 13.42 6.81
C LEU A 22 17.18 14.94 6.87
N ALA A 23 16.41 15.50 5.93
CA ALA A 23 16.06 16.93 5.96
C ALA A 23 15.25 17.30 7.21
N ALA A 24 14.33 16.43 7.64
CA ALA A 24 13.51 16.62 8.83
C ALA A 24 14.23 16.26 10.15
N ALA A 25 15.31 15.47 10.09
CA ALA A 25 15.98 14.91 11.26
C ALA A 25 16.35 15.95 12.34
N PRO A 26 16.86 17.16 12.02
CA PRO A 26 17.19 18.14 13.05
C PRO A 26 16.00 18.55 13.90
N GLY A 27 14.80 18.68 13.32
CA GLY A 27 13.58 18.98 14.07
C GLY A 27 13.16 17.80 14.94
N LEU A 28 13.20 16.59 14.39
CA LEU A 28 12.83 15.36 15.09
C LEU A 28 13.74 15.08 16.31
N PHE A 29 15.03 15.35 16.17
CA PHE A 29 16.03 15.15 17.23
C PHE A 29 16.30 16.40 18.09
N ARG A 30 15.53 17.49 17.90
CA ARG A 30 15.67 18.76 18.63
C ARG A 30 17.09 19.36 18.53
N LEU A 31 17.70 19.25 17.36
CA LEU A 31 19.03 19.78 17.03
C LEU A 31 18.99 21.20 16.46
N ASP A 32 17.80 21.78 16.26
CA ASP A 32 17.59 23.08 15.61
C ASP A 32 18.26 24.26 16.34
N GLY A 33 18.53 24.12 17.63
CA GLY A 33 19.27 25.10 18.42
C GLY A 33 20.77 25.17 18.08
N GLU A 34 21.31 24.23 17.30
CA GLU A 34 22.72 24.15 16.95
C GLU A 34 22.90 24.05 15.44
N ARG A 35 23.28 25.16 14.80
CA ARG A 35 23.45 25.24 13.34
C ARG A 35 24.46 24.21 12.81
N ALA A 36 25.55 23.95 13.54
CA ALA A 36 26.56 22.97 13.14
C ALA A 36 26.01 21.53 13.05
N SER A 37 24.99 21.20 13.84
CA SER A 37 24.32 19.90 13.80
C SER A 37 23.11 19.87 12.86
N ALA A 38 22.40 20.99 12.73
CA ALA A 38 21.16 21.04 11.96
C ALA A 38 21.38 21.25 10.45
N LEU A 39 22.36 22.08 10.07
CA LEU A 39 22.54 22.49 8.67
C LEU A 39 23.01 21.35 7.75
N PRO A 40 24.03 20.54 8.11
CA PRO A 40 24.53 19.48 7.22
C PRO A 40 23.45 18.47 6.77
N PRO A 41 22.64 17.86 7.67
CA PRO A 41 21.62 16.90 7.25
C PRO A 41 20.47 17.57 6.47
N ARG A 42 20.14 18.83 6.75
CA ARG A 42 19.15 19.59 5.95
C ARG A 42 19.59 19.76 4.51
N LEU A 43 20.84 20.20 4.30
CA LEU A 43 21.38 20.43 2.96
C LEU A 43 21.57 19.12 2.21
N ALA A 44 22.13 18.09 2.87
CA ALA A 44 22.30 16.76 2.28
C ALA A 44 20.94 16.17 1.88
N GLY A 45 19.96 16.14 2.79
CA GLY A 45 18.64 15.58 2.54
C GLY A 45 17.85 16.34 1.47
N ALA A 46 17.84 17.69 1.52
CA ALA A 46 17.15 18.49 0.51
C ALA A 46 17.83 18.37 -0.87
N GLY A 47 19.17 18.39 -0.90
CA GLY A 47 19.96 18.19 -2.12
C GLY A 47 19.68 16.82 -2.74
N ALA A 48 19.75 15.76 -1.93
CA ALA A 48 19.42 14.39 -2.31
C ALA A 48 18.02 14.29 -2.91
N ALA A 49 16.99 14.80 -2.24
CA ALA A 49 15.63 14.76 -2.76
C ALA A 49 15.52 15.40 -4.16
N VAL A 50 16.20 16.54 -4.37
CA VAL A 50 16.21 17.24 -5.66
C VAL A 50 16.95 16.43 -6.73
N TYR A 51 18.18 16.01 -6.49
CA TYR A 51 18.93 15.29 -7.53
C TYR A 51 18.36 13.88 -7.77
N SER A 52 17.83 13.19 -6.75
CA SER A 52 17.10 11.92 -6.88
C SER A 52 15.90 12.05 -7.82
N ALA A 53 15.08 13.10 -7.66
CA ALA A 53 13.98 13.39 -8.57
C ALA A 53 14.44 13.67 -10.01
N LEU A 54 15.66 14.20 -10.18
CA LEU A 54 16.27 14.51 -11.46
C LEU A 54 17.10 13.36 -12.06
N THR A 55 17.23 12.23 -11.37
CA THR A 55 18.13 11.17 -11.80
C THR A 55 17.46 10.21 -12.77
N ASP A 56 18.24 9.75 -13.74
CA ASP A 56 17.90 8.69 -14.66
C ASP A 56 17.98 7.33 -13.95
N TYR A 57 16.95 7.05 -13.14
CA TYR A 57 16.59 5.72 -12.67
C TYR A 57 15.05 5.58 -12.67
N GLU A 58 14.54 4.43 -12.25
CA GLU A 58 13.15 4.02 -12.45
C GLU A 58 12.13 5.01 -11.85
N LEU A 59 12.42 5.57 -10.67
CA LEU A 59 11.54 6.48 -9.93
C LEU A 59 11.91 7.97 -10.12
N GLY A 60 12.84 8.30 -11.02
CA GLY A 60 13.17 9.69 -11.34
C GLY A 60 11.98 10.41 -11.98
N ALA A 61 11.61 11.58 -11.44
CA ALA A 61 10.54 12.42 -11.97
C ALA A 61 10.93 13.02 -13.33
N ARG A 62 12.19 13.44 -13.47
CA ARG A 62 12.76 13.94 -14.73
C ARG A 62 14.18 13.42 -14.90
N ARG A 63 14.38 12.47 -15.81
CA ARG A 63 15.62 11.70 -15.96
C ARG A 63 16.72 12.48 -16.71
N VAL A 64 17.42 13.37 -16.01
CA VAL A 64 18.48 14.23 -16.59
C VAL A 64 19.87 13.97 -16.02
N ILE A 65 19.99 13.53 -14.77
CA ILE A 65 21.27 13.21 -14.12
C ILE A 65 21.54 11.71 -14.31
N PRO A 66 22.65 11.28 -14.94
CA PRO A 66 22.97 9.86 -15.05
C PRO A 66 23.17 9.21 -13.68
N MET A 67 22.72 7.97 -13.49
CA MET A 67 22.85 7.24 -12.21
C MET A 67 24.30 7.21 -11.68
N ARG A 68 25.31 7.16 -12.56
CA ARG A 68 26.73 7.23 -12.15
C ARG A 68 27.09 8.53 -11.44
N VAL A 69 26.53 9.66 -11.91
CA VAL A 69 26.73 10.97 -11.30
C VAL A 69 25.99 11.06 -9.98
N HIS A 70 24.76 10.54 -9.92
CA HIS A 70 24.01 10.42 -8.67
C HIS A 70 24.79 9.67 -7.58
N LEU A 71 25.27 8.47 -7.89
CA LEU A 71 26.06 7.67 -6.93
C LEU A 71 27.34 8.39 -6.48
N LEU A 72 27.98 9.16 -7.38
CA LEU A 72 29.12 9.98 -7.00
C LEU A 72 28.70 11.10 -6.03
N LEU A 73 27.57 11.76 -6.29
CA LEU A 73 27.02 12.78 -5.39
C LEU A 73 26.70 12.19 -4.01
N ASP A 74 26.09 11.01 -3.93
CA ASP A 74 25.82 10.32 -2.66
C ASP A 74 27.11 9.98 -1.91
N ALA A 75 28.14 9.49 -2.61
CA ALA A 75 29.40 9.18 -1.97
C ALA A 75 30.06 10.43 -1.38
N LEU A 76 30.00 11.56 -2.10
CA LEU A 76 30.52 12.84 -1.64
C LEU A 76 29.67 13.44 -0.51
N SER A 77 28.34 13.46 -0.67
CA SER A 77 27.36 13.91 0.30
C SER A 77 27.45 13.11 1.59
N GLY A 78 27.40 11.78 1.51
CA GLY A 78 27.53 10.89 2.66
C GLY A 78 28.88 11.03 3.38
N THR A 79 29.99 11.21 2.64
CA THR A 79 31.30 11.49 3.27
C THR A 79 31.30 12.85 3.97
N ALA A 80 30.74 13.89 3.33
CA ALA A 80 30.63 15.22 3.93
C ALA A 80 29.74 15.21 5.16
N LEU A 81 28.60 14.53 5.11
CA LEU A 81 27.68 14.37 6.22
C LEU A 81 28.33 13.60 7.37
N ALA A 82 29.02 12.50 7.07
CA ALA A 82 29.70 11.69 8.08
C ALA A 82 30.80 12.49 8.76
N SER A 83 31.56 13.32 8.04
CA SER A 83 32.65 14.13 8.61
C SER A 83 32.20 15.45 9.23
N ALA A 84 30.99 15.94 8.91
CA ALA A 84 30.47 17.23 9.34
C ALA A 84 30.58 17.49 10.86
N PRO A 85 30.29 16.53 11.75
CA PRO A 85 30.37 16.80 13.18
C PRO A 85 31.78 17.16 13.68
N TRP A 86 32.82 16.62 13.06
CA TRP A 86 34.20 16.92 13.40
C TRP A 86 34.64 18.24 12.80
N VAL A 87 34.29 18.47 11.53
CA VAL A 87 34.63 19.70 10.79
C VAL A 87 33.98 20.93 11.44
N PHE A 88 32.71 20.84 11.82
CA PHE A 88 31.97 21.95 12.44
C PHE A 88 31.98 21.91 13.98
N GLY A 89 32.70 20.96 14.59
CA GLY A 89 32.90 20.88 16.03
C GLY A 89 31.69 20.45 16.85
N SER A 90 30.62 19.93 16.24
CA SER A 90 29.47 19.35 16.98
C SER A 90 29.80 18.00 17.63
N ALA A 91 30.87 17.32 17.20
CA ALA A 91 31.33 16.07 17.81
C ALA A 91 31.64 16.19 19.31
N ARG A 92 32.11 17.37 19.76
CA ARG A 92 32.41 17.64 21.17
C ARG A 92 31.17 17.82 22.05
N ARG A 93 29.96 17.89 21.46
CA ARG A 93 28.71 18.18 22.18
C ARG A 93 27.97 16.91 22.64
N GLY A 94 28.54 15.73 22.42
CA GLY A 94 27.99 14.44 22.83
C GLY A 94 27.42 13.61 21.68
N ALA A 95 27.16 12.33 21.95
CA ALA A 95 26.82 11.33 20.94
C ALA A 95 25.66 11.71 20.02
N ARG A 96 24.62 12.36 20.57
CA ARG A 96 23.45 12.81 19.80
C ARG A 96 23.76 13.77 18.64
N HIS A 97 24.92 14.44 18.67
CA HIS A 97 25.30 15.46 17.69
C HIS A 97 26.22 14.96 16.58
N TRP A 98 26.78 13.76 16.70
CA TRP A 98 27.69 13.21 15.70
C TRP A 98 27.30 11.82 15.22
N LEU A 99 26.73 10.99 16.11
CA LEU A 99 26.42 9.61 15.80
C LEU A 99 25.38 9.47 14.68
N PRO A 100 24.27 10.24 14.66
CA PRO A 100 23.30 10.16 13.57
C PRO A 100 23.92 10.56 12.22
N HIS A 101 24.73 11.62 12.18
CA HIS A 101 25.40 12.08 10.96
C HIS A 101 26.40 11.06 10.44
N ALA A 102 27.24 10.51 11.32
CA ALA A 102 28.23 9.51 10.98
C ALA A 102 27.58 8.23 10.43
N ILE A 103 26.53 7.73 11.09
CA ILE A 103 25.80 6.54 10.64
C ILE A 103 25.10 6.79 9.31
N ALA A 104 24.35 7.89 9.19
CA ALA A 104 23.62 8.21 7.96
C ALA A 104 24.58 8.39 6.77
N GLY A 105 25.64 9.17 6.96
CA GLY A 105 26.61 9.41 5.90
C GLY A 105 27.40 8.15 5.51
N ALA A 106 27.78 7.32 6.48
CA ALA A 106 28.44 6.04 6.18
C ALA A 106 27.49 5.07 5.45
N ALA A 107 26.21 5.03 5.82
CA ALA A 107 25.21 4.21 5.15
C ALA A 107 24.99 4.67 3.69
N GLU A 108 24.93 5.98 3.45
CA GLU A 108 24.83 6.57 2.10
C GLU A 108 26.04 6.21 1.23
N VAL A 109 27.26 6.34 1.76
CA VAL A 109 28.49 5.90 1.07
C VAL A 109 28.46 4.41 0.75
N ALA A 110 28.09 3.57 1.73
CA ALA A 110 28.00 2.13 1.52
C ALA A 110 26.97 1.77 0.46
N LEU A 111 25.80 2.43 0.48
CA LEU A 111 24.74 2.26 -0.50
C LEU A 111 25.23 2.66 -1.91
N SER A 112 25.91 3.79 -2.04
CA SER A 112 26.47 4.26 -3.32
C SER A 112 27.47 3.27 -3.92
N LEU A 113 28.37 2.74 -3.08
CA LEU A 113 29.41 1.80 -3.51
C LEU A 113 28.85 0.43 -3.91
N THR A 114 27.74 0.01 -3.30
CA THR A 114 27.12 -1.31 -3.52
C THR A 114 25.98 -1.29 -4.53
N THR A 115 25.54 -0.12 -4.98
CA THR A 115 24.47 0.03 -5.98
C THR A 115 24.97 -0.12 -7.42
N LYS A 116 24.15 -0.71 -8.29
CA LYS A 116 24.41 -0.81 -9.73
C LYS A 116 24.42 0.57 -10.38
N THR A 117 25.28 0.76 -11.37
CA THR A 117 25.48 2.06 -12.01
C THR A 117 24.57 2.33 -13.21
N GLU A 118 23.81 1.33 -13.62
CA GLU A 118 22.94 1.37 -14.80
C GLU A 118 21.50 1.06 -14.38
N PRO A 119 20.52 1.86 -14.84
CA PRO A 119 19.11 1.58 -14.61
C PRO A 119 18.69 0.22 -15.18
N ARG A 120 17.67 -0.39 -14.58
CA ARG A 120 17.06 -1.60 -15.14
C ARG A 120 16.37 -1.28 -16.46
N ALA A 121 16.48 -2.21 -17.42
CA ALA A 121 15.68 -2.15 -18.63
C ALA A 121 14.18 -2.19 -18.29
N ALA A 122 13.42 -1.24 -18.86
CA ALA A 122 11.99 -1.11 -18.61
C ALA A 122 11.22 -2.40 -18.95
N THR A 123 10.39 -2.84 -18.01
CA THR A 123 9.48 -3.97 -18.19
C THR A 123 8.48 -3.70 -19.32
N ARG A 124 7.82 -4.75 -19.85
CA ARG A 124 6.81 -4.58 -20.91
C ARG A 124 5.66 -3.66 -20.47
N LEU A 125 5.25 -3.74 -19.21
CA LEU A 125 4.21 -2.89 -18.63
C LEU A 125 4.66 -1.43 -18.53
N GLU A 126 5.88 -1.18 -18.10
CA GLU A 126 6.43 0.19 -18.02
C GLU A 126 6.60 0.81 -19.40
N ARG A 127 7.01 0.02 -20.41
CA ARG A 127 7.06 0.48 -21.80
C ARG A 127 5.67 0.77 -22.36
N ALA A 128 4.69 -0.09 -22.07
CA ALA A 128 3.30 0.13 -22.48
C ALA A 128 2.70 1.38 -21.80
N ALA A 129 2.95 1.57 -20.51
CA ALA A 129 2.52 2.75 -19.76
C ALA A 129 3.21 4.04 -20.25
N ALA A 130 4.50 3.98 -20.56
CA ALA A 130 5.24 5.10 -21.14
C ALA A 130 4.73 5.45 -22.54
N ALA A 131 4.49 4.45 -23.40
CA ALA A 131 3.89 4.63 -24.72
C ALA A 131 2.49 5.25 -24.61
N PHE A 132 1.65 4.77 -23.70
CA PHE A 132 0.33 5.33 -23.43
C PHE A 132 0.40 6.80 -22.96
N ARG A 133 1.34 7.12 -22.06
CA ARG A 133 1.59 8.52 -21.63
C ARG A 133 2.15 9.39 -22.75
N ALA A 134 2.83 8.83 -23.74
CA ALA A 134 3.31 9.59 -24.90
C ALA A 134 2.19 9.92 -25.89
N LEU A 135 1.03 9.26 -25.82
CA LEU A 135 -0.10 9.54 -26.70
C LEU A 135 -0.70 10.95 -26.43
N PRO A 136 -1.18 11.64 -27.47
CA PRO A 136 -2.00 12.84 -27.33
C PRO A 136 -3.23 12.58 -26.45
N PRO A 137 -3.73 13.59 -25.70
CA PRO A 137 -4.87 13.41 -24.79
C PRO A 137 -6.08 12.72 -25.44
N ALA A 138 -6.44 13.10 -26.68
CA ALA A 138 -7.55 12.49 -27.42
C ALA A 138 -7.36 10.97 -27.67
N GLN A 139 -6.12 10.54 -27.92
CA GLN A 139 -5.81 9.12 -28.17
C GLN A 139 -5.75 8.30 -26.87
N ARG A 140 -5.46 8.94 -25.72
CA ARG A 140 -5.53 8.28 -24.40
C ARG A 140 -6.98 7.91 -24.05
N PHE A 141 -7.92 8.82 -24.30
CA PHE A 141 -9.34 8.55 -24.08
C PHE A 141 -9.83 7.38 -24.95
N ALA A 142 -9.45 7.35 -26.24
CA ALA A 142 -9.79 6.25 -27.13
C ALA A 142 -9.18 4.90 -26.66
N ALA A 143 -7.91 4.90 -26.26
CA ALA A 143 -7.23 3.71 -25.75
C ALA A 143 -7.82 3.20 -24.41
N MET A 144 -8.45 4.06 -23.61
CA MET A 144 -9.18 3.67 -22.40
C MET A 144 -10.64 3.26 -22.67
N ALA A 145 -11.29 3.83 -23.67
CA ALA A 145 -12.70 3.57 -23.95
C ALA A 145 -12.97 2.11 -24.33
N VAL A 146 -12.07 1.49 -25.10
CA VAL A 146 -12.22 0.09 -25.56
C VAL A 146 -12.30 -0.92 -24.40
N PRO A 147 -11.34 -0.97 -23.45
CA PRO A 147 -11.43 -1.90 -22.32
C PRO A 147 -12.60 -1.58 -21.38
N ILE A 148 -12.97 -0.31 -21.22
CA ILE A 148 -14.13 0.10 -20.41
C ILE A 148 -15.44 -0.41 -21.03
N VAL A 149 -15.62 -0.26 -22.35
CA VAL A 149 -16.79 -0.76 -23.07
C VAL A 149 -16.85 -2.28 -23.05
N LEU A 150 -15.70 -2.97 -23.20
CA LEU A 150 -15.63 -4.43 -23.07
C LEU A 150 -15.99 -4.91 -21.67
N ALA A 151 -15.44 -4.29 -20.62
CA ALA A 151 -15.76 -4.63 -19.23
C ALA A 151 -17.23 -4.34 -18.91
N GLY A 152 -17.76 -3.20 -19.37
CA GLY A 152 -19.17 -2.84 -19.25
C GLY A 152 -20.08 -3.82 -19.98
N GLY A 153 -19.69 -4.24 -21.20
CA GLY A 153 -20.41 -5.25 -21.98
C GLY A 153 -20.43 -6.62 -21.30
N LEU A 154 -19.32 -7.07 -20.73
CA LEU A 154 -19.26 -8.31 -19.95
C LEU A 154 -20.13 -8.22 -18.69
N ALA A 155 -20.05 -7.11 -17.94
CA ALA A 155 -20.87 -6.91 -16.74
C ALA A 155 -22.37 -6.86 -17.07
N TYR A 156 -22.72 -6.19 -18.18
CA TYR A 156 -24.10 -6.12 -18.69
C TYR A 156 -24.60 -7.51 -19.14
N ALA A 157 -23.79 -8.29 -19.84
CA ALA A 157 -24.15 -9.66 -20.23
C ALA A 157 -24.30 -10.60 -19.02
N GLY A 158 -23.45 -10.42 -17.99
CA GLY A 158 -23.52 -11.17 -16.73
C GLY A 158 -24.74 -10.86 -15.88
N ARG A 159 -25.30 -9.64 -15.98
CA ARG A 159 -26.50 -9.21 -15.25
C ARG A 159 -27.71 -10.13 -15.47
N ARG A 160 -27.89 -10.69 -16.68
CA ARG A 160 -29.01 -11.61 -16.96
C ARG A 160 -28.89 -12.91 -16.17
N ARG A 161 -27.68 -13.46 -16.02
CA ARG A 161 -27.42 -14.66 -15.21
C ARG A 161 -27.58 -14.38 -13.71
N LEU A 162 -27.20 -13.19 -13.25
CA LEU A 162 -27.42 -12.75 -11.87
C LEU A 162 -28.91 -12.70 -11.52
N TRP A 163 -29.75 -12.12 -12.37
CA TRP A 163 -31.21 -12.09 -12.16
C TRP A 163 -31.85 -13.47 -12.17
N GLN A 164 -31.36 -14.37 -13.02
CA GLN A 164 -31.84 -15.77 -13.03
C GLN A 164 -31.49 -16.49 -11.73
N MET A 165 -30.27 -16.30 -11.21
CA MET A 165 -29.87 -16.86 -9.92
C MET A 165 -30.66 -16.27 -8.76
N LEU A 166 -30.95 -14.96 -8.78
CA LEU A 166 -31.77 -14.31 -7.76
C LEU A 166 -33.23 -14.75 -7.80
N ALA A 167 -33.80 -14.93 -8.99
CA ALA A 167 -35.15 -15.46 -9.15
C ALA A 167 -35.25 -16.90 -8.62
N LEU A 168 -34.28 -17.76 -8.95
CA LEU A 168 -34.21 -19.12 -8.39
C LEU A 168 -34.05 -19.12 -6.86
N ALA A 169 -33.25 -18.20 -6.33
CA ALA A 169 -33.08 -18.07 -4.88
C ALA A 169 -34.34 -17.55 -4.18
N ALA A 170 -35.11 -16.66 -4.83
CA ALA A 170 -36.38 -16.17 -4.30
C ALA A 170 -37.45 -17.28 -4.27
N ASP A 171 -37.57 -18.04 -5.37
CA ASP A 171 -38.49 -19.18 -5.50
C ASP A 171 -38.21 -20.24 -4.42
N ALA A 172 -36.94 -20.56 -4.18
CA ALA A 172 -36.53 -21.50 -3.12
C ALA A 172 -36.79 -21.00 -1.69
N VAL A 173 -36.87 -19.68 -1.48
CA VAL A 173 -37.20 -19.10 -0.16
C VAL A 173 -38.70 -19.12 0.07
N GLU A 174 -39.51 -18.87 -0.97
CA GLU A 174 -40.97 -18.96 -0.92
C GLU A 174 -41.42 -20.40 -0.64
N GLU A 175 -40.88 -21.37 -1.37
CA GLU A 175 -41.16 -22.80 -1.13
C GLU A 175 -40.71 -23.27 0.27
N GLY A 176 -39.64 -22.68 0.82
CA GLY A 176 -39.20 -22.94 2.19
C GLY A 176 -40.07 -22.28 3.26
N ALA A 177 -40.73 -21.17 2.94
CA ALA A 177 -41.63 -20.48 3.86
C ALA A 177 -42.95 -21.23 4.00
N ASP A 178 -43.52 -21.71 2.89
CA ASP A 178 -44.73 -22.55 2.88
C ASP A 178 -44.53 -23.82 3.71
N LEU A 179 -43.35 -24.45 3.60
CA LEU A 179 -42.98 -25.65 4.35
C LEU A 179 -42.87 -25.41 5.87
N ILE A 180 -42.52 -24.18 6.28
CA ILE A 180 -42.46 -23.79 7.69
C ILE A 180 -43.86 -23.49 8.23
N GLU A 181 -44.73 -22.88 7.41
CA GLU A 181 -46.13 -22.62 7.75
C GLU A 181 -46.90 -23.94 7.92
N ASP A 182 -46.77 -24.87 6.96
CA ASP A 182 -47.34 -26.22 7.05
C ASP A 182 -46.90 -26.97 8.32
N ALA A 183 -45.62 -26.81 8.71
CA ALA A 183 -45.08 -27.44 9.90
C ALA A 183 -45.58 -26.77 11.19
N ALA A 184 -45.83 -25.47 11.18
CA ALA A 184 -46.38 -24.74 12.31
C ALA A 184 -47.85 -25.13 12.54
N ASP A 185 -48.64 -25.19 11.48
CA ASP A 185 -50.05 -25.60 11.53
C ASP A 185 -50.19 -27.03 12.07
N PHE A 186 -49.34 -27.97 11.62
CA PHE A 186 -49.33 -29.34 12.15
C PHE A 186 -49.01 -29.41 13.65
N VAL A 187 -48.11 -28.54 14.13
CA VAL A 187 -47.74 -28.50 15.56
C VAL A 187 -48.88 -27.90 16.39
N GLU A 188 -49.58 -26.90 15.86
CA GLU A 188 -50.76 -26.31 16.51
C GLU A 188 -51.89 -27.33 16.62
N ASP A 189 -52.23 -28.02 15.52
CA ASP A 189 -53.23 -29.11 15.51
C ASP A 189 -52.88 -30.20 16.53
N ALA A 190 -51.62 -30.64 16.55
CA ALA A 190 -51.16 -31.66 17.49
C ALA A 190 -51.23 -31.19 18.96
N ALA A 191 -51.02 -29.90 19.21
CA ALA A 191 -51.12 -29.32 20.54
C ALA A 191 -52.58 -29.20 20.99
N GLU A 192 -53.50 -28.86 20.08
CA GLU A 192 -54.94 -28.85 20.34
C GLU A 192 -55.47 -30.26 20.66
N ASP A 193 -55.10 -31.26 19.86
CA ASP A 193 -55.46 -32.67 20.11
C ASP A 193 -54.98 -33.16 21.49
N LEU A 194 -53.75 -32.78 21.87
CA LEU A 194 -53.18 -33.12 23.19
C LEU A 194 -53.93 -32.40 24.32
N ALA A 195 -54.32 -31.14 24.12
CA ALA A 195 -55.07 -30.37 25.10
C ALA A 195 -56.48 -30.95 25.29
N ASP A 196 -57.14 -31.37 24.22
CA ASP A 196 -58.48 -31.98 24.28
C ASP A 196 -58.43 -33.37 24.92
N ALA A 197 -57.46 -34.20 24.56
CA ALA A 197 -57.24 -35.50 25.21
C ALA A 197 -56.95 -35.35 26.72
N ALA A 198 -56.26 -34.28 27.14
CA ALA A 198 -56.01 -33.99 28.55
C ALA A 198 -57.29 -33.54 29.28
N ARG A 199 -58.14 -32.73 28.64
CA ARG A 199 -59.44 -32.30 29.18
C ARG A 199 -60.38 -33.49 29.37
N GLU A 200 -60.51 -34.37 28.38
CA GLU A 200 -61.33 -35.58 28.50
C GLU A 200 -60.85 -36.47 29.65
N ARG A 201 -59.53 -36.60 29.84
CA ARG A 201 -58.96 -37.39 30.95
C ARG A 201 -59.23 -36.77 32.32
N ALA A 202 -59.25 -35.44 32.41
CA ALA A 202 -59.55 -34.71 33.64
C ALA A 202 -61.04 -34.80 34.02
N GLU A 203 -61.94 -34.72 33.04
CA GLU A 203 -63.38 -34.86 33.25
C GLU A 203 -63.78 -36.31 33.55
N GLY A 204 -63.15 -37.29 32.91
CA GLY A 204 -63.35 -38.73 33.19
C GLY A 204 -62.88 -39.18 34.58
N ASN A 205 -62.00 -38.42 35.24
CA ASN A 205 -61.51 -38.72 36.59
C ASN A 205 -62.31 -38.01 37.70
N GLY A 206 -63.26 -37.13 37.34
CA GLY A 206 -64.11 -36.37 38.26
C GLY A 206 -65.33 -37.12 38.81
N ASP A 207 -65.65 -38.30 38.26
CA ASP A 207 -66.82 -39.10 38.65
C ASP A 207 -66.47 -40.36 39.51
N ALA A 208 -65.19 -40.57 39.81
CA ALA A 208 -64.71 -41.71 40.60
C ALA A 208 -64.46 -41.38 42.09
N GLY A 209 -64.96 -40.23 42.57
CA GLY A 209 -64.72 -39.74 43.93
C GLY A 209 -65.92 -39.06 44.58
N ARG A 210 -67.04 -39.78 44.73
CA ARG A 210 -68.10 -39.51 45.72
C ARG A 210 -68.56 -40.80 46.37
#